data_AF-A0A7W1BBV0-F1
#
_entry.id   AF-A0A7W1BBV0-F1
#
_cell.length_a   1.000
_cell.length_b   1.000
_cell.length_c   1.000
_cell.angle_alpha   90.00
_cell.angle_beta   90.00
_cell.angle_gamma   90.00
#
_symmetry.space_group_name_H-M   'P 1'
#
loop_
_entity.id
_entity.type
_entity.pdbx_description
1 polymer ?
#
loop_
_entity_poly.entity_id
_entity_poly.type
_entity_poly.pdbx_seq_one_letter_code
_entity_poly.pdbx_strand_id
1 'polypeptide(L)' 'PEAIRTLVSDDRRQISVSSSQPPKTLVELIRWIDGQGLELVDVHLNRPTLEDVFIELTGKKLRD' A
#
# COMPACT_ATOMS: atom_id res chain seq x y z
N PRO A 1 2.69 11.00 9.14
CA PRO A 1 3.00 9.81 8.32
C PRO A 1 4.49 9.72 7.90
N GLU A 2 5.22 8.72 8.40
CA GLU A 2 6.54 8.30 7.87
C GLU A 2 6.37 7.48 6.57
N ALA A 3 5.77 8.10 5.54
CA ALA A 3 5.64 7.45 4.24
C ALA A 3 7.00 7.39 3.54
N ILE A 4 7.46 6.18 3.22
CA ILE A 4 8.67 5.93 2.43
C ILE A 4 8.36 6.12 0.95
N ARG A 5 7.16 5.71 0.51
CA ARG A 5 6.72 5.84 -0.88
C ARG A 5 5.20 5.96 -0.95
N THR A 6 4.73 6.79 -1.87
CA THR A 6 3.31 6.94 -2.18
C THR A 6 3.11 6.80 -3.68
N LEU A 7 2.15 5.96 -4.06
CA LEU A 7 1.65 5.84 -5.42
C LEU A 7 0.17 6.15 -5.45
N VAL A 8 -0.28 6.80 -6.52
CA VAL A 8 -1.68 7.03 -6.81
C VAL A 8 -1.94 6.39 -8.18
N SER A 9 -3.01 5.61 -8.28
CA SER A 9 -3.43 5.02 -9.56
C SER A 9 -3.86 6.10 -10.54
N ASP A 10 -3.78 5.82 -11.84
CA ASP A 10 -4.14 6.76 -12.90
C ASP A 10 -5.62 7.18 -12.83
N ASP A 11 -6.51 6.26 -12.43
CA ASP A 11 -7.94 6.51 -12.21
C ASP A 11 -8.24 7.30 -10.93
N ARG A 12 -7.22 7.57 -10.11
CA ARG A 12 -7.26 8.28 -8.82
C ARG A 12 -8.19 7.64 -7.79
N ARG A 13 -8.43 6.33 -7.88
CA ARG A 13 -9.27 5.59 -6.93
C ARG A 13 -8.48 4.74 -5.94
N GLN A 14 -7.19 4.56 -6.16
CA GLN A 14 -6.32 3.75 -5.30
C GLN A 14 -5.07 4.53 -4.89
N ILE A 15 -4.74 4.45 -3.61
CA ILE A 15 -3.48 4.98 -3.06
C ILE A 15 -2.72 3.81 -2.43
N SER A 16 -1.47 3.63 -2.81
CA SER A 16 -0.56 2.66 -2.19
C SER A 16 0.53 3.39 -1.43
N VAL A 17 0.63 3.12 -0.13
CA VAL A 17 1.61 3.76 0.76
C VAL A 17 2.54 2.71 1.34
N SER A 18 3.84 2.86 1.12
CA SER A 18 4.87 2.09 1.82
C SER A 18 5.33 2.89 3.04
N SER A 19 5.35 2.28 4.21
CA SER A 19 5.68 2.92 5.48
C SER A 19 6.56 2.04 6.36
N SER A 20 7.45 2.66 7.14
CA SER A 20 8.23 2.04 8.21
C SER A 20 7.34 1.55 9.37
N GLN A 21 6.18 2.19 9.58
CA GLN A 21 5.22 1.88 10.64
C GLN A 21 3.80 1.74 10.07
N PRO A 22 3.49 0.61 9.38
CA PRO A 22 2.23 0.47 8.65
C PRO A 22 0.95 0.57 9.51
N PRO A 23 0.86 -0.04 10.72
CA PRO A 23 -0.36 0.08 11.53
C PRO A 23 -0.66 1.52 11.95
N LYS A 24 0.36 2.27 12.38
CA LYS A 24 0.22 3.69 12.76
C LYS A 24 -0.19 4.54 11.56
N THR A 25 0.47 4.30 10.43
CA THR A 25 0.19 5.02 9.18
C THR A 25 -1.23 4.76 8.71
N LEU A 26 -1.72 3.53 8.82
CA LEU A 26 -3.10 3.19 8.46
C LEU A 26 -4.11 3.96 9.31
N VAL A 27 -3.93 4.00 10.63
CA VAL A 27 -4.82 4.75 11.53
C VAL A 27 -4.82 6.25 11.20
N GLU A 28 -3.65 6.84 10.94
CA GLU A 28 -3.54 8.24 10.50
C GLU A 28 -4.27 8.49 9.18
N LEU A 29 -4.13 7.59 8.20
CA LEU A 29 -4.79 7.68 6.90
C LEU A 29 -6.31 7.56 7.01
N ILE A 30 -6.83 6.60 7.79
CA ILE A 30 -8.28 6.44 7.99
C ILE A 30 -8.87 7.72 8.59
N ARG A 31 -8.24 8.27 9.64
CA ARG A 31 -8.70 9.52 10.27
C ARG A 31 -8.66 10.70 9.30
N TRP A 32 -7.64 10.75 8.45
CA TRP A 32 -7.53 11.79 7.43
C TRP A 32 -8.64 11.67 6.38
N ILE A 33 -8.90 10.46 5.86
CA ILE A 33 -9.97 10.19 4.89
C ILE A 33 -11.34 10.55 5.46
N ASP A 34 -11.65 10.10 6.68
CA ASP A 34 -12.88 10.41 7.40
C ASP A 34 -13.06 11.93 7.60
N GLY A 35 -11.98 12.63 7.99
CA GLY A 35 -11.97 14.08 8.12
C GLY A 35 -12.18 14.86 6.81
N GLN A 36 -12.05 14.22 5.65
CA GLN A 36 -12.38 14.79 4.34
C GLN A 36 -13.81 14.44 3.88
N GLY A 37 -14.58 13.68 4.67
CA GLY A 37 -15.91 13.19 4.30
C GLY A 37 -15.88 12.14 3.17
N LEU A 38 -14.74 11.48 2.98
CA LEU A 38 -14.58 10.44 1.97
C LEU A 38 -14.91 9.07 2.59
N GLU A 39 -15.63 8.25 1.85
CA GLU A 39 -15.94 6.89 2.27
C GLU A 39 -14.80 5.94 1.86
N LEU A 40 -14.30 5.18 2.83
CA LEU A 40 -13.28 4.16 2.62
C LEU A 40 -13.95 2.84 2.26
N VAL A 41 -13.87 2.45 0.99
CA VAL A 41 -14.51 1.23 0.49
C VAL A 41 -13.75 -0.02 0.90
N ASP A 42 -12.41 0.03 0.94
CA ASP A 42 -11.57 -1.13 1.21
C ASP A 42 -10.16 -0.74 1.68
N VAL A 43 -9.52 -1.63 2.44
CA VAL A 43 -8.16 -1.46 2.97
C VAL A 43 -7.42 -2.79 2.92
N HIS A 44 -6.26 -2.78 2.29
CA HIS A 44 -5.33 -3.90 2.29
C HIS A 44 -4.00 -3.50 2.96
N LEU A 45 -3.59 -4.28 3.96
CA LEU A 45 -2.28 -4.15 4.60
C LEU A 45 -1.48 -5.41 4.33
N ASN A 46 -0.38 -5.27 3.60
CA ASN A 46 0.56 -6.36 3.35
C ASN A 46 1.94 -6.03 3.93
N ARG A 47 2.63 -7.08 4.38
CA ARG A 47 4.04 -7.02 4.79
C ARG A 47 4.83 -7.96 3.87
N PRO A 48 5.22 -7.50 2.68
CA PRO A 48 5.94 -8.35 1.74
C PRO A 48 7.25 -8.83 2.38
N THR A 49 7.50 -10.12 2.26
CA THR A 49 8.76 -10.74 2.68
C THR A 49 9.77 -10.69 1.53
N LEU A 50 11.06 -10.91 1.84
CA LEU A 50 12.07 -11.04 0.80
C LEU A 50 11.80 -12.24 -0.13
N GLU A 51 11.19 -13.30 0.41
CA GLU A 51 10.79 -14.46 -0.39
C GLU A 51 9.70 -14.09 -1.39
N ASP A 52 8.67 -13.33 -0.97
CA ASP A 52 7.60 -12.86 -1.87
C ASP A 52 8.17 -12.05 -3.04
N VAL A 53 9.11 -11.14 -2.75
CA VAL A 53 9.77 -10.31 -3.76
C VAL A 53 10.72 -11.13 -4.63
N PHE A 54 11.42 -12.11 -4.05
CA PHE A 54 12.31 -13.00 -4.80
C PHE A 54 11.51 -13.85 -5.79
N ILE A 55 10.39 -14.42 -5.38
CA ILE A 55 9.48 -15.19 -6.25
C ILE A 55 8.88 -14.29 -7.33
N GLU A 56 8.47 -13.07 -7.03
CA GLU A 56 7.92 -12.15 -8.06
C GLU A 56 8.97 -11.79 -9.12
N LEU A 57 10.22 -11.54 -8.71
CA LEU A 57 11.31 -11.17 -9.61
C LEU A 57 11.86 -12.36 -10.43
N THR A 58 11.84 -13.57 -9.86
CA THR A 58 12.39 -14.78 -10.51
C THR A 58 11.34 -15.64 -11.21
N GLY A 59 10.10 -15.65 -10.73
CA GLY A 59 8.96 -16.36 -11.32
C GLY A 59 8.53 -15.77 -12.68
N LYS A 60 8.80 -14.48 -12.94
CA LYS A 60 8.71 -13.91 -14.30
C LYS A 60 9.75 -14.50 -15.27
N LYS A 61 10.91 -14.99 -14.78
CA LYS A 61 11.95 -15.63 -15.62
C LYS A 61 11.75 -17.12 -15.84
N LEU A 62 10.92 -17.79 -15.05
CA LEU A 62 10.69 -19.23 -15.15
C LEU A 62 9.50 -19.60 -16.05
N ARG A 63 8.71 -18.60 -16.47
CA ARG A 63 7.53 -18.76 -17.34
C ARG A 63 7.74 -18.32 -18.79
N ASP A 64 8.97 -17.91 -19.14
CA ASP A 64 9.41 -17.68 -20.53
C ASP A 64 10.31 -18.83 -21.00
#